data_AF-A0A976HUC2-F1
#
_entry.id   AF-A0A976HUC2-F1
#
_cell.length_a   1.000
_cell.length_b   1.000
_cell.length_c   1.000
_cell.angle_alpha   90.00
_cell.angle_beta   90.00
_cell.angle_gamma   90.00
#
_symmetry.space_group_name_H-M   'P 1'
#
loop_
_entity.id
_entity.type
_entity.pdbx_description
1 polymer ?
#
loop_
_entity_poly.entity_id
_entity_poly.type
_entity_poly.pdbx_seq_one_letter_code
_entity_poly.pdbx_strand_id
1 'polypeptide(L)'
;MKKRFNTQIQTFIKEFAINLQDENVAIFAGAGMSRPCGYVDWKQLLKDIAEELDLEIDKENDLVTLAQYHVNHKQSKQKLEEKILNEFSEDAETSENHKILARLPISTYWTTNYDSLIEKALKEERKKVAIKRNVKDLNQNMYGSHATVFKMHGDVQDAANAILTKDQYEVYHSTHLPFVTALKGDLVQKTFLFIGFSFEDPNLDYILSRVRIEQQENGRTHYCTMKRVSRSSFGDKPEDEAEYEYKERKQELQIQELKRYHIHALLIDDYEDITEILRQIETKFKSSTVFVSGSAEEYGKMGKDVAQGFIHKLSKQIIEDKLRLVNGFGWGVGSAVINGALDAIYDKSGKFSENQLILRPFPQFKSGTKELPELWKEYREKMISQAGIAIFIFGNKKNEESKIIDADGVRKEFEIAKKQGCFLIPIGMTGYMASELWQEVMDDFSTFYPNHPHLKDKFEKLDDYSLPKEEILKNVKEIINRLKNK
;
A
#
# COMPACT_ATOMS: atom_id res chain seq x y z
N MET A 1 -19.48 -16.52 -3.05
CA MET A 1 -19.31 -15.22 -2.37
C MET A 1 -19.73 -14.12 -3.33
N LYS A 2 -20.75 -13.32 -2.99
CA LYS A 2 -21.00 -12.05 -3.72
C LYS A 2 -19.71 -11.24 -3.61
N LYS A 3 -19.14 -10.81 -4.73
CA LYS A 3 -17.99 -9.89 -4.68
C LYS A 3 -18.46 -8.66 -3.91
N ARG A 4 -17.83 -8.36 -2.77
CA ARG A 4 -18.14 -7.17 -1.95
C ARG A 4 -18.09 -5.91 -2.81
N PHE A 5 -17.17 -5.87 -3.78
CA PHE A 5 -17.04 -4.78 -4.73
C PHE A 5 -17.43 -5.19 -6.15
N ASN A 6 -17.89 -4.20 -6.92
CA ASN A 6 -18.21 -4.36 -8.32
C ASN A 6 -16.96 -4.71 -9.17
N THR A 7 -17.18 -5.06 -10.43
CA THR A 7 -16.09 -5.43 -11.35
C THR A 7 -15.07 -4.31 -11.55
N GLN A 8 -15.49 -3.04 -11.54
CA GLN A 8 -14.61 -1.89 -11.75
C GLN A 8 -13.57 -1.74 -10.64
N ILE A 9 -14.00 -1.77 -9.37
CA ILE A 9 -13.10 -1.71 -8.21
C ILE A 9 -12.15 -2.92 -8.20
N GLN A 10 -12.65 -4.10 -8.55
CA GLN A 10 -11.82 -5.31 -8.62
C GLN A 10 -10.75 -5.23 -9.71
N THR A 11 -11.07 -4.64 -10.86
CA THR A 11 -10.08 -4.35 -11.91
C THR A 11 -9.06 -3.32 -11.42
N PHE A 12 -9.52 -2.22 -10.82
CA PHE A 12 -8.65 -1.20 -10.23
C PHE A 12 -7.66 -1.79 -9.23
N ILE A 13 -8.11 -2.60 -8.27
CA ILE A 13 -7.24 -3.23 -7.27
C ILE A 13 -6.10 -4.01 -7.95
N LYS A 14 -6.41 -4.76 -9.01
CA LYS A 14 -5.42 -5.55 -9.75
C LYS A 14 -4.42 -4.66 -10.46
N GLU A 15 -4.89 -3.67 -11.22
CA GLU A 15 -4.03 -2.77 -11.98
C GLU A 15 -3.17 -1.89 -11.06
N PHE A 16 -3.73 -1.37 -9.98
CA PHE A 16 -3.01 -0.56 -9.01
C PHE A 16 -1.94 -1.37 -8.27
N ALA A 17 -2.23 -2.63 -7.90
CA ALA A 17 -1.24 -3.54 -7.32
C ALA A 17 -0.10 -3.91 -8.28
N ILE A 18 -0.35 -3.97 -9.58
CA ILE A 18 0.70 -4.16 -10.60
C ILE A 18 1.56 -2.89 -10.70
N ASN A 19 0.94 -1.71 -10.82
CA ASN A 19 1.66 -0.44 -10.95
C ASN A 19 2.51 -0.10 -9.71
N LEU A 20 2.15 -0.63 -8.53
CA LEU A 20 2.96 -0.57 -7.31
C LEU A 20 4.31 -1.28 -7.43
N GLN A 21 4.43 -2.31 -8.27
CA GLN A 21 5.70 -3.02 -8.47
C GLN A 21 6.73 -2.19 -9.22
N ASP A 22 6.26 -1.32 -10.12
CA ASP A 22 7.09 -0.45 -10.95
C ASP A 22 7.29 0.94 -10.31
N GLU A 23 6.89 1.14 -9.05
CA GLU A 23 6.94 2.43 -8.31
C GLU A 23 6.27 3.61 -9.04
N ASN A 24 5.31 3.28 -9.91
CA ASN A 24 4.64 4.20 -10.83
C ASN A 24 3.30 4.72 -10.30
N VAL A 25 3.14 4.77 -8.97
CA VAL A 25 1.92 5.26 -8.33
C VAL A 25 2.19 6.43 -7.40
N ALA A 26 1.18 7.27 -7.23
CA ALA A 26 1.15 8.36 -6.26
C ALA A 26 -0.20 8.40 -5.55
N ILE A 27 -0.20 8.91 -4.32
CA ILE A 27 -1.43 9.17 -3.56
C ILE A 27 -1.67 10.67 -3.54
N PHE A 28 -2.92 11.07 -3.73
CA PHE A 28 -3.38 12.40 -3.39
C PHE A 28 -4.41 12.29 -2.25
N ALA A 29 -4.06 12.78 -1.08
CA ALA A 29 -4.92 12.75 0.09
C ALA A 29 -5.61 14.10 0.29
N GLY A 30 -6.92 14.09 0.49
CA GLY A 30 -7.70 15.24 0.94
C GLY A 30 -8.12 15.12 2.40
N ALA A 31 -8.84 16.13 2.89
CA ALA A 31 -9.21 16.23 4.31
C ALA A 31 -10.03 15.03 4.80
N GLY A 32 -10.80 14.39 3.92
CA GLY A 32 -11.59 13.20 4.23
C GLY A 32 -10.77 12.00 4.70
N MET A 33 -9.46 11.95 4.39
CA MET A 33 -8.55 10.91 4.89
C MET A 33 -8.16 11.12 6.36
N SER A 34 -8.19 12.38 6.83
CA SER A 34 -7.81 12.80 8.18
C SER A 34 -9.00 12.87 9.16
N ARG A 35 -10.25 12.97 8.67
CA ARG A 35 -11.45 13.08 9.52
C ARG A 35 -11.63 11.96 10.55
N PRO A 36 -11.43 10.67 10.21
CA PRO A 36 -11.57 9.60 11.20
C PRO A 36 -10.56 9.68 12.35
N CYS A 37 -9.48 10.46 12.19
CA CYS A 37 -8.47 10.67 13.22
C CYS A 37 -8.80 11.83 14.16
N GLY A 38 -9.96 12.49 14.00
CA GLY A 38 -10.38 13.61 14.83
C GLY A 38 -10.18 14.98 14.20
N TYR A 39 -9.53 15.07 13.03
CA TYR A 39 -9.34 16.36 12.35
C TYR A 39 -10.59 16.85 11.63
N VAL A 40 -10.75 18.17 11.60
CA VAL A 40 -11.84 18.86 10.93
C VAL A 40 -11.61 19.04 9.43
N ASP A 41 -12.69 19.09 8.65
CA ASP A 41 -12.62 19.53 7.25
C ASP A 41 -12.62 21.06 7.15
N TRP A 42 -12.39 21.58 5.94
CA TRP A 42 -12.33 23.03 5.69
C TRP A 42 -13.63 23.76 6.07
N LYS A 43 -14.79 23.11 5.88
CA LYS A 43 -16.09 23.67 6.24
C LYS A 43 -16.24 23.82 7.76
N GLN A 44 -15.89 22.76 8.50
CA GLN A 44 -15.89 22.78 9.97
C GLN A 44 -14.87 23.78 10.52
N LEU A 45 -13.69 23.88 9.90
CA LEU A 45 -12.67 24.86 10.28
C LEU A 45 -13.19 26.31 10.16
N LEU A 46 -14.01 26.63 9.16
CA LEU A 46 -14.52 27.99 8.97
C LEU A 46 -15.85 28.28 9.67
N LYS A 47 -16.39 27.34 10.45
CA LYS A 47 -17.70 27.52 11.11
C LYS A 47 -17.77 28.78 11.98
N ASP A 48 -16.90 28.90 12.98
CA ASP A 48 -16.89 30.07 13.87
C ASP A 48 -16.53 31.37 13.13
N ILE A 49 -15.77 31.25 12.03
CA ILE A 49 -15.42 32.39 11.17
C ILE A 49 -16.66 32.90 10.43
N ALA A 50 -17.53 31.99 9.96
CA ALA A 50 -18.82 32.34 9.38
C ALA A 50 -19.74 33.00 10.41
N GLU A 51 -19.82 32.42 11.61
CA GLU A 51 -20.66 32.94 12.70
C GLU A 51 -20.24 34.37 13.10
N GLU A 52 -18.94 34.68 13.11
CA GLU A 52 -18.43 36.04 13.35
C GLU A 52 -18.73 37.06 12.26
N LEU A 53 -19.09 36.59 11.07
CA LEU A 53 -19.53 37.40 9.94
C LEU A 53 -21.06 37.41 9.81
N ASP A 54 -21.79 36.86 10.78
CA ASP A 54 -23.23 36.66 10.76
C ASP A 54 -23.71 35.81 9.56
N LEU A 55 -22.89 34.82 9.16
CA LEU A 55 -23.17 33.89 8.07
C LEU A 55 -23.36 32.46 8.58
N GLU A 56 -24.21 31.70 7.89
CA GLU A 56 -24.43 30.28 8.16
C GLU A 56 -23.56 29.42 7.25
N ILE A 57 -22.58 28.71 7.83
CA ILE A 57 -21.61 27.89 7.08
C ILE A 57 -22.26 26.85 6.17
N ASP A 58 -23.45 26.35 6.51
CA ASP A 58 -24.16 25.34 5.73
C ASP A 58 -24.80 25.88 4.44
N LYS A 59 -24.95 27.21 4.33
CA LYS A 59 -25.42 27.89 3.12
C LYS A 59 -24.26 28.30 2.20
N GLU A 60 -23.02 28.28 2.70
CA GLU A 60 -21.84 28.71 1.97
C GLU A 60 -21.24 27.59 1.13
N ASN A 61 -21.01 27.88 -0.16
CA ASN A 61 -20.38 26.94 -1.10
C ASN A 61 -18.93 27.34 -1.46
N ASP A 62 -18.57 28.61 -1.28
CA ASP A 62 -17.22 29.13 -1.55
C ASP A 62 -16.52 29.51 -0.25
N LEU A 63 -15.93 28.49 0.37
CA LEU A 63 -15.22 28.60 1.64
C LEU A 63 -13.93 29.44 1.52
N VAL A 64 -13.34 29.51 0.33
CA VAL A 64 -12.13 30.32 0.08
C VAL A 64 -12.48 31.81 0.08
N THR A 65 -13.60 32.19 -0.54
CA THR A 65 -14.11 33.56 -0.48
C THR A 65 -14.55 33.93 0.94
N LEU A 66 -15.18 33.01 1.69
CA LEU A 66 -15.53 33.24 3.09
C LEU A 66 -14.31 33.58 3.96
N ALA A 67 -13.21 32.84 3.81
CA ALA A 67 -11.95 33.15 4.50
C ALA A 67 -11.41 34.54 4.14
N GLN A 68 -11.55 34.96 2.88
CA GLN A 68 -11.16 36.31 2.45
C GLN A 68 -12.05 37.40 3.07
N TYR A 69 -13.36 37.17 3.21
CA TYR A 69 -14.26 38.12 3.89
C TYR A 69 -13.83 38.36 5.34
N HIS A 70 -13.40 37.30 6.04
CA HIS A 70 -12.87 37.44 7.39
C HIS A 70 -11.63 38.32 7.43
N VAL A 71 -10.66 38.08 6.54
CA VAL A 71 -9.42 38.87 6.46
C VAL A 71 -9.72 40.33 6.10
N ASN A 72 -10.63 40.58 5.16
CA ASN A 72 -11.05 41.93 4.81
C ASN A 72 -11.74 42.65 5.98
N HIS A 73 -12.57 41.93 6.76
CA HIS A 73 -13.29 42.50 7.89
C HIS A 73 -12.38 42.78 9.10
N LYS A 74 -11.45 41.86 9.42
CA LYS A 74 -10.54 41.98 10.57
C LYS A 74 -9.20 42.64 10.24
N GLN A 75 -8.90 42.85 8.96
CA GLN A 75 -7.60 43.33 8.46
C GLN A 75 -6.41 42.48 8.96
N SER A 76 -6.65 41.20 9.24
CA SER A 76 -5.65 40.26 9.74
C SER A 76 -6.01 38.83 9.40
N LYS A 77 -5.00 38.02 9.10
CA LYS A 77 -5.10 36.56 8.90
C LYS A 77 -4.80 35.75 10.17
N GLN A 78 -4.35 36.41 11.24
CA GLN A 78 -3.85 35.77 12.46
C GLN A 78 -4.82 34.74 13.02
N LYS A 79 -6.12 35.04 13.02
CA LYS A 79 -7.13 34.12 13.56
C LYS A 79 -7.27 32.83 12.76
N LEU A 80 -7.14 32.91 11.43
CA LEU A 80 -7.15 31.72 10.57
C LEU A 80 -5.91 30.87 10.82
N GLU A 81 -4.74 31.51 10.98
CA GLU A 81 -3.48 30.85 11.30
C GLU A 81 -3.53 30.16 12.67
N GLU A 82 -4.03 30.85 13.70
CA GLU A 82 -4.26 30.30 15.04
C GLU A 82 -5.22 29.12 15.00
N LYS A 83 -6.26 29.18 14.16
CA LYS A 83 -7.22 28.08 14.05
C LYS A 83 -6.60 26.84 13.43
N ILE A 84 -5.76 26.97 12.40
CA ILE A 84 -5.00 25.84 11.87
C ILE A 84 -4.08 25.25 12.94
N LEU A 85 -3.36 26.11 13.66
CA LEU A 85 -2.49 25.66 14.73
C LEU A 85 -3.28 24.87 15.78
N ASN A 86 -4.39 25.41 16.28
CA ASN A 86 -5.13 24.76 17.35
C ASN A 86 -5.80 23.45 16.91
N GLU A 87 -6.38 23.40 15.71
CA GLU A 87 -7.14 22.24 15.23
C GLU A 87 -6.25 21.12 14.67
N PHE A 88 -5.06 21.46 14.13
CA PHE A 88 -4.18 20.49 13.49
C PHE A 88 -2.88 20.20 14.25
N SER A 89 -2.61 20.86 15.38
CA SER A 89 -1.43 20.57 16.22
C SER A 89 -1.63 19.43 17.20
N GLU A 90 -2.87 18.97 17.43
CA GLU A 90 -3.13 17.80 18.27
C GLU A 90 -2.44 16.55 17.67
N ASP A 91 -1.80 15.75 18.53
CA ASP A 91 -1.07 14.54 18.11
C ASP A 91 -2.04 13.38 17.83
N ALA A 92 -2.84 13.52 16.78
CA ALA A 92 -3.80 12.51 16.37
C ALA A 92 -3.11 11.19 15.99
N GLU A 93 -3.78 10.08 16.25
CA GLU A 93 -3.30 8.76 15.83
C GLU A 93 -3.51 8.54 14.33
N THR A 94 -2.60 7.78 13.72
CA THR A 94 -2.69 7.39 12.31
C THR A 94 -3.80 6.36 12.11
N SER A 95 -4.73 6.61 11.17
CA SER A 95 -5.75 5.62 10.81
C SER A 95 -5.15 4.43 10.06
N GLU A 96 -5.90 3.33 9.97
CA GLU A 96 -5.45 2.13 9.26
C GLU A 96 -5.14 2.41 7.77
N ASN A 97 -5.83 3.36 7.15
CA ASN A 97 -5.54 3.78 5.77
C ASN A 97 -4.12 4.34 5.65
N HIS A 98 -3.70 5.20 6.58
CA HIS A 98 -2.34 5.74 6.61
C HIS A 98 -1.30 4.63 6.78
N LYS A 99 -1.58 3.69 7.69
CA LYS A 99 -0.68 2.55 7.99
C LYS A 99 -0.53 1.63 6.78
N ILE A 100 -1.62 1.30 6.08
CA ILE A 100 -1.55 0.48 4.85
C ILE A 100 -0.73 1.19 3.77
N LEU A 101 -1.03 2.45 3.49
CA LEU A 101 -0.31 3.22 2.47
C LEU A 101 1.18 3.35 2.82
N ALA A 102 1.52 3.57 4.09
CA ALA A 102 2.89 3.63 4.56
C ALA A 102 3.66 2.31 4.38
N ARG A 103 3.00 1.15 4.44
CA ARG A 103 3.62 -0.16 4.17
C ARG A 103 3.85 -0.43 2.68
N LEU A 104 3.02 0.14 1.80
CA LEU A 104 3.16 -0.01 0.35
C LEU A 104 4.41 0.70 -0.18
N PRO A 105 5.00 0.26 -1.32
CA PRO A 105 6.16 0.90 -1.96
C PRO A 105 5.78 2.18 -2.71
N ILE A 106 5.11 3.11 -2.04
CA ILE A 106 4.71 4.40 -2.62
C ILE A 106 5.75 5.44 -2.21
N SER A 107 6.32 6.11 -3.19
CA SER A 107 7.37 7.12 -3.02
C SER A 107 6.88 8.56 -3.17
N THR A 108 5.65 8.77 -3.65
CA THR A 108 5.10 10.09 -3.94
C THR A 108 3.73 10.27 -3.29
N TYR A 109 3.61 11.27 -2.41
CA TYR A 109 2.37 11.67 -1.77
C TYR A 109 2.13 13.15 -1.99
N TRP A 110 0.92 13.49 -2.39
CA TRP A 110 0.43 14.85 -2.53
C TRP A 110 -0.73 15.05 -1.57
N THR A 111 -0.84 16.24 -0.99
CA THR A 111 -1.94 16.57 -0.08
C THR A 111 -2.19 18.08 -0.06
N THR A 112 -3.45 18.44 0.17
CA THR A 112 -3.86 19.81 0.50
C THR A 112 -4.08 19.99 2.01
N ASN A 113 -3.85 18.94 2.80
CA ASN A 113 -4.04 18.97 4.25
C ASN A 113 -2.83 19.58 4.96
N TYR A 114 -3.10 20.21 6.11
CA TYR A 114 -2.09 20.84 6.95
C TYR A 114 -1.47 19.87 7.97
N ASP A 115 -2.20 18.80 8.35
CA ASP A 115 -1.80 17.80 9.34
C ASP A 115 -0.55 16.98 8.93
N SER A 116 0.05 16.24 9.87
CA SER A 116 1.28 15.46 9.65
C SER A 116 1.05 13.93 9.64
N LEU A 117 -0.17 13.44 9.38
CA LEU A 117 -0.51 12.02 9.54
C LEU A 117 0.21 11.11 8.53
N ILE A 118 0.38 11.55 7.28
CA ILE A 118 1.07 10.79 6.24
C ILE A 118 2.54 10.61 6.65
N GLU A 119 3.17 11.68 7.10
CA GLU A 119 4.55 11.74 7.54
C GLU A 119 4.76 10.88 8.79
N LYS A 120 3.82 10.92 9.74
CA LYS A 120 3.83 10.11 10.96
C LYS A 120 3.76 8.62 10.61
N ALA A 121 2.80 8.21 9.78
CA ALA A 121 2.67 6.80 9.37
C ALA A 121 3.89 6.28 8.61
N LEU A 122 4.47 7.08 7.72
CA LEU A 122 5.71 6.72 7.01
C LEU A 122 6.88 6.55 7.99
N LYS A 123 7.01 7.43 8.99
CA LYS A 123 8.06 7.33 10.02
C LYS A 123 7.85 6.12 10.95
N GLU A 124 6.61 5.77 11.28
CA GLU A 124 6.25 4.56 12.04
C GLU A 124 6.73 3.29 11.30
N GLU A 125 6.63 3.28 9.97
CA GLU A 125 7.18 2.25 9.08
C GLU A 125 8.70 2.41 8.81
N ARG A 126 9.39 3.26 9.60
CA ARG A 126 10.84 3.53 9.55
C ARG A 126 11.32 4.06 8.19
N LYS A 127 10.44 4.69 7.41
CA LYS A 127 10.81 5.34 6.15
C LYS A 127 11.37 6.72 6.40
N LYS A 128 12.42 7.07 5.65
CA LYS A 128 12.96 8.43 5.60
C LYS A 128 12.08 9.28 4.67
N VAL A 129 11.50 10.36 5.18
CA VAL A 129 10.50 11.17 4.45
C VAL A 129 11.05 12.55 4.11
N ALA A 130 11.02 12.91 2.83
CA ALA A 130 11.26 14.28 2.39
C ALA A 130 9.92 15.04 2.40
N ILE A 131 9.82 16.11 3.19
CA ILE A 131 8.59 16.91 3.28
C ILE A 131 8.80 18.20 2.49
N LYS A 132 7.85 18.54 1.61
CA LYS A 132 7.86 19.72 0.74
C LYS A 132 6.66 20.59 1.09
N ARG A 133 6.86 21.60 1.93
CA ARG A 133 5.80 22.47 2.46
C ARG A 133 5.68 23.77 1.67
N ASN A 134 6.80 24.23 1.11
CA ASN A 134 6.89 25.47 0.34
C ASN A 134 7.93 25.34 -0.78
N VAL A 135 7.99 26.36 -1.65
CA VAL A 135 8.84 26.34 -2.85
C VAL A 135 10.33 26.20 -2.52
N LYS A 136 10.79 26.69 -1.36
CA LYS A 136 12.19 26.55 -0.94
C LYS A 136 12.54 25.10 -0.64
N ASP A 137 11.59 24.33 -0.07
CA ASP A 137 11.79 22.91 0.24
C ASP A 137 11.96 22.06 -1.02
N LEU A 138 11.36 22.45 -2.15
CA LEU A 138 11.50 21.73 -3.43
C LEU A 138 12.95 21.72 -3.92
N ASN A 139 13.72 22.75 -3.62
CA ASN A 139 15.13 22.84 -3.99
C ASN A 139 16.05 22.02 -3.05
N GLN A 140 15.54 21.53 -1.93
CA GLN A 140 16.31 20.75 -0.97
C GLN A 140 16.19 19.26 -1.28
N ASN A 141 17.31 18.57 -1.53
CA ASN A 141 17.28 17.12 -1.71
C ASN A 141 17.61 16.40 -0.40
N MET A 142 16.75 15.47 0.01
CA MET A 142 17.04 14.59 1.14
C MET A 142 17.60 13.27 0.61
N TYR A 143 18.91 13.07 0.73
CA TYR A 143 19.55 11.83 0.28
C TYR A 143 18.93 10.60 0.98
N GLY A 144 18.60 9.57 0.20
CA GLY A 144 18.04 8.31 0.71
C GLY A 144 16.62 8.44 1.27
N SER A 145 15.85 9.47 0.88
CA SER A 145 14.42 9.50 1.17
C SER A 145 13.70 8.34 0.49
N HIS A 146 12.87 7.62 1.25
CA HIS A 146 12.03 6.54 0.74
C HIS A 146 10.72 7.07 0.15
N ALA A 147 10.26 8.23 0.61
CA ALA A 147 9.06 8.88 0.11
C ALA A 147 9.19 10.42 0.20
N THR A 148 8.49 11.11 -0.70
CA THR A 148 8.33 12.56 -0.69
C THR A 148 6.86 12.92 -0.47
N VAL A 149 6.59 13.81 0.48
CA VAL A 149 5.25 14.33 0.79
C VAL A 149 5.20 15.80 0.38
N PHE A 150 4.40 16.10 -0.62
CA PHE A 150 4.15 17.45 -1.14
C PHE A 150 2.87 18.00 -0.52
N LYS A 151 2.99 19.09 0.23
CA LYS A 151 1.87 19.77 0.90
C LYS A 151 1.59 21.06 0.17
N MET A 152 0.59 21.04 -0.70
CA MET A 152 0.33 22.13 -1.65
C MET A 152 -0.07 23.43 -0.97
N HIS A 153 -0.79 23.32 0.15
CA HIS A 153 -1.36 24.45 0.86
C HIS A 153 -0.58 24.83 2.13
N GLY A 154 0.60 24.25 2.33
CA GLY A 154 1.43 24.48 3.50
C GLY A 154 1.25 23.41 4.58
N ASP A 155 1.63 23.76 5.81
CA ASP A 155 1.81 22.81 6.91
C ASP A 155 1.41 23.48 8.23
N VAL A 156 0.84 22.73 9.16
CA VAL A 156 0.48 23.27 10.49
C VAL A 156 1.69 23.87 11.22
N GLN A 157 2.90 23.31 11.04
CA GLN A 157 4.14 23.82 11.63
C GLN A 157 4.61 25.15 11.02
N ASP A 158 4.01 25.58 9.90
CA ASP A 158 4.28 26.84 9.21
C ASP A 158 2.96 27.51 8.78
N ALA A 159 2.02 27.61 9.74
CA ALA A 159 0.68 28.15 9.49
C ALA A 159 0.70 29.57 8.88
N ALA A 160 1.74 30.36 9.18
CA ALA A 160 1.92 31.70 8.62
C ALA A 160 2.07 31.72 7.09
N ASN A 161 2.57 30.64 6.49
CA ASN A 161 2.71 30.49 5.05
C ASN A 161 1.63 29.58 4.42
N ALA A 162 0.63 29.17 5.20
CA ALA A 162 -0.47 28.36 4.69
C ALA A 162 -1.34 29.13 3.67
N ILE A 163 -1.88 28.39 2.70
CA ILE A 163 -2.80 28.90 1.67
C ILE A 163 -4.23 28.76 2.16
N LEU A 164 -4.90 29.89 2.41
CA LEU A 164 -6.18 29.97 3.12
C LEU A 164 -7.19 30.90 2.46
N THR A 165 -6.70 32.01 1.88
CA THR A 165 -7.56 33.09 1.40
C THR A 165 -7.63 33.13 -0.12
N LYS A 166 -8.71 33.70 -0.66
CA LYS A 166 -8.90 33.85 -2.10
C LYS A 166 -7.72 34.49 -2.81
N ASP A 167 -7.17 35.57 -2.25
CA ASP A 167 -6.01 36.27 -2.82
C ASP A 167 -4.82 35.30 -3.01
N GLN A 168 -4.59 34.39 -2.07
CA GLN A 168 -3.52 33.41 -2.14
C GLN A 168 -3.77 32.34 -3.21
N TYR A 169 -5.01 31.86 -3.36
CA TYR A 169 -5.39 30.92 -4.42
C TYR A 169 -5.23 31.56 -5.81
N GLU A 170 -5.65 32.82 -5.99
CA GLU A 170 -5.56 33.52 -7.28
C GLU A 170 -4.12 33.65 -7.78
N VAL A 171 -3.17 33.95 -6.89
CA VAL A 171 -1.74 34.06 -7.23
C VAL A 171 -0.96 32.75 -7.11
N TYR A 172 -1.61 31.63 -6.75
CA TYR A 172 -0.94 30.35 -6.47
C TYR A 172 -0.15 29.84 -7.67
N HIS A 173 -0.76 29.87 -8.87
CA HIS A 173 -0.12 29.42 -10.10
C HIS A 173 1.19 30.17 -10.44
N SER A 174 1.35 31.39 -9.93
CA SER A 174 2.57 32.20 -10.10
C SER A 174 3.55 32.02 -8.94
N THR A 175 3.07 32.09 -7.70
CA THR A 175 3.90 31.98 -6.48
C THR A 175 4.40 30.57 -6.22
N HIS A 176 3.65 29.55 -6.63
CA HIS A 176 3.92 28.13 -6.41
C HIS A 176 4.07 27.36 -7.74
N LEU A 177 4.48 28.05 -8.82
CA LEU A 177 4.71 27.45 -10.14
C LEU A 177 5.57 26.17 -10.10
N PRO A 178 6.60 26.05 -9.24
CA PRO A 178 7.35 24.80 -9.10
C PRO A 178 6.52 23.62 -8.58
N PHE A 179 5.58 23.82 -7.63
CA PHE A 179 4.65 22.77 -7.21
C PHE A 179 3.71 22.37 -8.33
N VAL A 180 3.16 23.36 -9.05
CA VAL A 180 2.30 23.13 -10.22
C VAL A 180 3.05 22.27 -11.25
N THR A 181 4.29 22.63 -11.56
CA THR A 181 5.12 21.89 -12.53
C THR A 181 5.43 20.47 -12.04
N ALA A 182 5.77 20.30 -10.76
CA ALA A 182 6.05 19.00 -10.19
C ALA A 182 4.81 18.08 -10.21
N LEU A 183 3.64 18.58 -9.78
CA LEU A 183 2.40 17.81 -9.80
C LEU A 183 1.99 17.43 -11.21
N LYS A 184 2.12 18.35 -12.19
CA LYS A 184 1.90 18.04 -13.60
C LYS A 184 2.79 16.89 -14.07
N GLY A 185 4.09 16.95 -13.76
CA GLY A 185 5.05 15.90 -14.11
C GLY A 185 4.65 14.55 -13.51
N ASP A 186 4.28 14.53 -12.23
CA ASP A 186 3.80 13.32 -11.57
C ASP A 186 2.49 12.81 -12.19
N LEU A 187 1.51 13.67 -12.50
CA LEU A 187 0.25 13.27 -13.16
C LEU A 187 0.49 12.67 -14.56
N VAL A 188 1.54 13.07 -15.26
CA VAL A 188 1.93 12.46 -16.54
C VAL A 188 2.59 11.09 -16.32
N GLN A 189 3.45 10.96 -15.31
CA GLN A 189 4.33 9.81 -15.13
C GLN A 189 3.77 8.71 -14.22
N LYS A 190 2.84 9.03 -13.32
CA LYS A 190 2.36 8.17 -12.25
C LYS A 190 0.85 8.04 -12.26
N THR A 191 0.37 6.85 -11.90
CA THR A 191 -1.06 6.60 -11.68
C THR A 191 -1.45 7.11 -10.30
N PHE A 192 -2.44 7.99 -10.23
CA PHE A 192 -2.85 8.62 -8.97
C PHE A 192 -4.06 7.89 -8.39
N LEU A 193 -4.06 7.74 -7.07
CA LEU A 193 -5.25 7.44 -6.28
C LEU A 193 -5.59 8.63 -5.39
N PHE A 194 -6.72 9.29 -5.68
CA PHE A 194 -7.28 10.38 -4.88
C PHE A 194 -8.20 9.81 -3.78
N ILE A 195 -7.89 10.12 -2.52
CA ILE A 195 -8.62 9.61 -1.35
C ILE A 195 -9.10 10.77 -0.48
N GLY A 196 -10.39 10.76 -0.12
CA GLY A 196 -10.96 11.75 0.80
C GLY A 196 -10.93 13.18 0.27
N PHE A 197 -11.01 13.35 -1.06
CA PHE A 197 -10.84 14.62 -1.74
C PHE A 197 -12.11 14.99 -2.52
N SER A 198 -12.60 16.23 -2.36
CA SER A 198 -13.88 16.68 -2.94
C SER A 198 -13.79 17.25 -4.35
N PHE A 199 -12.59 17.47 -4.89
CA PHE A 199 -12.37 18.14 -6.19
C PHE A 199 -12.95 19.56 -6.29
N GLU A 200 -13.21 20.20 -5.15
CA GLU A 200 -13.66 21.59 -5.07
C GLU A 200 -12.48 22.58 -4.99
N ASP A 201 -11.26 22.07 -4.96
CA ASP A 201 -10.04 22.86 -4.87
C ASP A 201 -9.72 23.59 -6.20
N PRO A 202 -9.71 24.93 -6.23
CA PRO A 202 -9.45 25.69 -7.46
C PRO A 202 -8.03 25.49 -8.01
N ASN A 203 -7.03 25.28 -7.14
CA ASN A 203 -5.64 25.08 -7.57
C ASN A 203 -5.49 23.73 -8.27
N LEU A 204 -6.14 22.69 -7.76
CA LEU A 204 -6.10 21.39 -8.42
C LEU A 204 -6.88 21.39 -9.73
N ASP A 205 -8.08 21.99 -9.78
CA ASP A 205 -8.84 22.10 -11.03
C ASP A 205 -8.03 22.82 -12.12
N TYR A 206 -7.35 23.91 -11.75
CA TYR A 206 -6.41 24.58 -12.65
C TYR A 206 -5.32 23.64 -13.17
N ILE A 207 -4.70 22.84 -12.31
CA ILE A 207 -3.64 21.91 -12.72
C ILE A 207 -4.19 20.80 -13.63
N LEU A 208 -5.31 20.17 -13.26
CA LEU A 208 -5.95 19.11 -14.04
C LEU A 208 -6.38 19.59 -15.43
N SER A 209 -6.92 20.81 -15.52
CA SER A 209 -7.28 21.43 -16.81
C SER A 209 -6.10 21.56 -17.75
N ARG A 210 -4.92 21.94 -17.22
CA ARG A 210 -3.68 22.06 -18.01
C ARG A 210 -3.14 20.71 -18.44
N VAL A 211 -3.07 19.74 -17.53
CA VAL A 211 -2.62 18.37 -17.85
C VAL A 211 -3.49 17.77 -18.95
N ARG A 212 -4.80 17.94 -18.86
CA ARG A 212 -5.75 17.47 -19.88
C ARG A 212 -5.47 18.08 -21.26
N ILE A 213 -5.25 19.40 -21.33
CA ILE A 213 -4.97 20.09 -22.61
C ILE A 213 -3.66 19.55 -23.23
N GLU A 214 -2.66 19.31 -22.39
CA GLU A 214 -1.34 18.82 -22.81
C GLU A 214 -1.38 17.35 -23.26
N GLN A 215 -2.20 16.49 -22.63
CA GLN A 215 -2.26 15.05 -22.91
C GLN A 215 -3.32 14.63 -23.96
N GLN A 216 -4.30 15.48 -24.25
CA GLN A 216 -5.41 15.20 -25.18
C GLN A 216 -6.09 13.84 -24.90
N GLU A 217 -6.13 12.92 -25.87
CA GLU A 217 -6.77 11.59 -25.74
C GLU A 217 -5.85 10.51 -25.15
N ASN A 218 -4.55 10.77 -25.03
CA ASN A 218 -3.55 9.80 -24.56
C ASN A 218 -3.25 9.94 -23.06
N GLY A 219 -4.22 10.41 -22.29
CA GLY A 219 -4.00 10.71 -20.89
C GLY A 219 -3.83 9.47 -20.03
N ARG A 220 -2.98 9.56 -19.02
CA ARG A 220 -2.82 8.47 -18.05
C ARG A 220 -4.10 8.36 -17.21
N THR A 221 -4.56 7.13 -16.99
CA THR A 221 -5.71 6.86 -16.13
C THR A 221 -5.35 7.05 -14.65
N HIS A 222 -6.16 7.83 -13.94
CA HIS A 222 -6.11 8.00 -12.49
C HIS A 222 -7.42 7.54 -11.85
N TYR A 223 -7.45 7.44 -10.52
CA TYR A 223 -8.59 6.90 -9.79
C TYR A 223 -8.94 7.78 -8.59
N CYS A 224 -10.22 7.94 -8.28
CA CYS A 224 -10.66 8.59 -7.05
C CYS A 224 -11.69 7.74 -6.32
N THR A 225 -11.67 7.76 -4.99
CA THR A 225 -12.73 7.14 -4.17
C THR A 225 -13.84 8.16 -3.94
N MET A 226 -15.09 7.76 -4.15
CA MET A 226 -16.24 8.65 -3.97
C MET A 226 -17.43 7.89 -3.37
N LYS A 227 -18.01 8.42 -2.28
CA LYS A 227 -19.16 7.79 -1.62
C LYS A 227 -20.40 7.92 -2.51
N ARG A 228 -21.09 6.81 -2.74
CA ARG A 228 -22.36 6.77 -3.47
C ARG A 228 -23.42 7.59 -2.74
N VAL A 229 -24.19 8.38 -3.47
CA VAL A 229 -25.42 8.98 -2.92
C VAL A 229 -26.39 7.84 -2.62
N SER A 230 -26.68 7.61 -1.33
CA SER A 230 -27.57 6.53 -0.91
C SER A 230 -28.99 7.04 -0.69
N ARG A 231 -29.99 6.34 -1.25
CA ARG A 231 -31.41 6.62 -0.98
C ARG A 231 -31.74 6.56 0.51
N SER A 232 -31.03 5.72 1.27
CA SER A 232 -31.22 5.58 2.71
C SER A 232 -30.78 6.80 3.53
N SER A 233 -30.10 7.77 2.92
CA SER A 233 -29.70 9.03 3.56
C SER A 233 -30.79 10.11 3.51
N PHE A 234 -31.93 9.81 2.89
CA PHE A 234 -33.05 10.72 2.69
C PHE A 234 -34.31 10.15 3.35
N GLY A 235 -35.22 11.03 3.77
CA GLY A 235 -36.50 10.61 4.34
C GLY A 235 -37.44 9.97 3.32
N ASP A 236 -38.67 9.68 3.76
CA ASP A 236 -39.69 9.01 2.94
C ASP A 236 -40.68 10.02 2.29
N LYS A 237 -40.47 11.33 2.45
CA LYS A 237 -41.37 12.33 1.86
C LYS A 237 -41.10 12.49 0.36
N PRO A 238 -42.09 12.92 -0.45
CA PRO A 238 -41.87 13.19 -1.87
C PRO A 238 -40.75 14.22 -2.15
N GLU A 239 -40.57 15.20 -1.26
CA GLU A 239 -39.48 16.19 -1.34
C GLU A 239 -38.10 15.54 -1.16
N ASP A 240 -38.00 14.55 -0.27
CA ASP A 240 -36.77 13.78 -0.02
C ASP A 240 -36.39 12.93 -1.24
N GLU A 241 -37.40 12.36 -1.93
CA GLU A 241 -37.20 11.60 -3.18
C GLU A 241 -36.65 12.50 -4.29
N ALA A 242 -37.25 13.68 -4.47
CA ALA A 242 -36.78 14.64 -5.47
C ALA A 242 -35.34 15.13 -5.16
N GLU A 243 -35.01 15.34 -3.88
CA GLU A 243 -33.65 15.70 -3.47
C GLU A 243 -32.64 14.57 -3.72
N TYR A 244 -33.03 13.31 -3.45
CA TYR A 244 -32.24 12.14 -3.76
C TYR A 244 -31.95 12.04 -5.26
N GLU A 245 -32.98 12.07 -6.11
CA GLU A 245 -32.84 12.02 -7.57
C GLU A 245 -31.95 13.15 -8.10
N TYR A 246 -32.10 14.36 -7.55
CA TYR A 246 -31.25 15.50 -7.91
C TYR A 246 -29.78 15.26 -7.55
N LYS A 247 -29.49 14.79 -6.33
CA LYS A 247 -28.11 14.52 -5.87
C LYS A 247 -27.48 13.33 -6.58
N GLU A 248 -28.24 12.27 -6.84
CA GLU A 248 -27.78 11.14 -7.66
C GLU A 248 -27.41 11.61 -9.06
N ARG A 249 -28.30 12.38 -9.71
CA ARG A 249 -28.02 12.93 -11.04
C ARG A 249 -26.82 13.87 -11.05
N LYS A 250 -26.67 14.73 -10.04
CA LYS A 250 -25.50 15.61 -9.89
C LYS A 250 -24.21 14.79 -9.74
N GLN A 251 -24.24 13.72 -8.95
CA GLN A 251 -23.09 12.81 -8.79
C GLN A 251 -22.72 12.15 -10.13
N GLU A 252 -23.68 11.69 -10.93
CA GLU A 252 -23.41 11.13 -12.26
C GLU A 252 -22.68 12.14 -13.18
N LEU A 253 -23.13 13.40 -13.18
CA LEU A 253 -22.53 14.46 -13.98
C LEU A 253 -21.10 14.78 -13.49
N GLN A 254 -20.88 14.80 -12.17
CA GLN A 254 -19.53 14.96 -11.60
C GLN A 254 -18.59 13.82 -12.02
N ILE A 255 -19.07 12.56 -12.06
CA ILE A 255 -18.28 11.43 -12.54
C ILE A 255 -17.91 11.59 -14.02
N GLN A 256 -18.85 12.08 -14.84
CA GLN A 256 -18.58 12.34 -16.26
C GLN A 256 -17.55 13.45 -16.44
N GLU A 257 -17.60 14.49 -15.61
CA GLU A 257 -16.60 15.57 -15.62
C GLU A 257 -15.21 15.04 -15.25
N LEU A 258 -15.09 14.20 -14.22
CA LEU A 258 -13.82 13.57 -13.83
C LEU A 258 -13.20 12.72 -14.95
N LYS A 259 -14.03 12.04 -15.76
CA LYS A 259 -13.54 11.28 -16.93
C LYS A 259 -12.86 12.18 -17.96
N ARG A 260 -13.22 13.46 -18.08
CA ARG A 260 -12.53 14.41 -18.97
C ARG A 260 -11.07 14.62 -18.56
N TYR A 261 -10.76 14.42 -17.28
CA TYR A 261 -9.42 14.47 -16.72
C TYR A 261 -8.75 13.08 -16.62
N HIS A 262 -9.33 12.05 -17.25
CA HIS A 262 -8.91 10.64 -17.14
C HIS A 262 -8.95 10.10 -15.69
N ILE A 263 -9.79 10.68 -14.83
CA ILE A 263 -9.99 10.23 -13.46
C ILE A 263 -11.23 9.35 -13.40
N HIS A 264 -11.05 8.09 -13.03
CA HIS A 264 -12.14 7.13 -12.85
C HIS A 264 -12.60 7.11 -11.39
N ALA A 265 -13.87 7.46 -11.19
CA ALA A 265 -14.50 7.35 -9.88
C ALA A 265 -14.76 5.89 -9.50
N LEU A 266 -14.28 5.51 -8.32
CA LEU A 266 -14.53 4.26 -7.63
C LEU A 266 -15.64 4.52 -6.59
N LEU A 267 -16.86 4.18 -6.97
CA LEU A 267 -18.02 4.38 -6.11
C LEU A 267 -18.04 3.36 -4.96
N ILE A 268 -17.87 3.87 -3.75
CA ILE A 268 -17.94 3.11 -2.49
C ILE A 268 -19.28 3.36 -1.81
N ASP A 269 -19.77 2.38 -1.04
CA ASP A 269 -21.02 2.54 -0.32
C ASP A 269 -20.74 3.17 1.07
N ASP A 270 -19.63 2.79 1.71
CA ASP A 270 -19.18 3.35 2.99
C ASP A 270 -17.68 3.69 3.01
N TYR A 271 -17.26 4.61 3.88
CA TYR A 271 -15.84 5.01 3.97
C TYR A 271 -14.92 3.86 4.42
N GLU A 272 -15.44 2.88 5.16
CA GLU A 272 -14.70 1.66 5.52
C GLU A 272 -14.30 0.82 4.30
N ASP A 273 -15.02 0.95 3.18
CA ASP A 273 -14.66 0.27 1.94
C ASP A 273 -13.32 0.77 1.39
N ILE A 274 -12.92 2.01 1.68
CA ILE A 274 -11.57 2.51 1.32
C ILE A 274 -10.51 1.63 1.99
N THR A 275 -10.67 1.37 3.29
CA THR A 275 -9.75 0.52 4.04
C THR A 275 -9.70 -0.89 3.46
N GLU A 276 -10.85 -1.45 3.11
CA GLU A 276 -10.92 -2.79 2.53
C GLU A 276 -10.31 -2.84 1.10
N ILE A 277 -10.50 -1.81 0.28
CA ILE A 277 -9.84 -1.67 -1.03
C ILE A 277 -8.32 -1.61 -0.85
N LEU A 278 -7.83 -0.78 0.08
CA LEU A 278 -6.39 -0.67 0.37
C LEU A 278 -5.81 -1.98 0.91
N ARG A 279 -6.54 -2.70 1.78
CA ARG A 279 -6.14 -4.04 2.24
C ARG A 279 -6.04 -5.03 1.08
N GLN A 280 -7.02 -5.05 0.17
CA GLN A 280 -6.98 -5.93 -0.99
C GLN A 280 -5.81 -5.58 -1.93
N ILE A 281 -5.51 -4.29 -2.11
CA ILE A 281 -4.31 -3.84 -2.83
C ILE A 281 -3.04 -4.36 -2.14
N GLU A 282 -2.93 -4.21 -0.83
CA GLU A 282 -1.79 -4.70 -0.04
C GLU A 282 -1.62 -6.22 -0.14
N THR A 283 -2.69 -6.98 0.06
CA THR A 283 -2.69 -8.44 -0.10
C THR A 283 -2.29 -8.83 -1.52
N LYS A 284 -2.82 -8.15 -2.54
CA LYS A 284 -2.50 -8.44 -3.94
C LYS A 284 -1.03 -8.16 -4.25
N PHE A 285 -0.52 -7.03 -3.78
CA PHE A 285 0.88 -6.67 -3.92
C PHE A 285 1.79 -7.72 -3.24
N LYS A 286 1.49 -8.06 -1.98
CA LYS A 286 2.22 -9.08 -1.21
C LYS A 286 2.15 -10.46 -1.85
N SER A 287 1.04 -10.84 -2.49
CA SER A 287 0.91 -12.13 -3.19
C SER A 287 1.90 -12.30 -4.35
N SER A 288 2.54 -11.22 -4.80
CA SER A 288 3.62 -11.27 -5.80
C SER A 288 5.02 -11.39 -5.17
N THR A 289 5.09 -11.59 -3.86
CA THR A 289 6.32 -11.78 -3.10
C THR A 289 6.26 -13.13 -2.38
N VAL A 290 7.25 -13.98 -2.64
CA VAL A 290 7.40 -15.31 -2.06
C VAL A 290 8.51 -15.29 -1.03
N PHE A 291 8.20 -15.67 0.20
CA PHE A 291 9.18 -15.96 1.22
C PHE A 291 9.55 -17.45 1.16
N VAL A 292 10.83 -17.77 1.14
CA VAL A 292 11.32 -19.16 1.22
C VAL A 292 11.97 -19.39 2.57
N SER A 293 11.32 -20.21 3.39
CA SER A 293 11.79 -20.70 4.69
C SER A 293 12.39 -22.10 4.53
N GLY A 294 13.52 -22.32 5.19
CA GLY A 294 14.12 -23.64 5.25
C GLY A 294 15.52 -23.64 5.85
N SER A 295 15.86 -24.76 6.47
CA SER A 295 17.22 -25.06 6.91
C SER A 295 17.49 -26.55 6.73
N ALA A 296 18.72 -26.92 6.36
CA ALA A 296 19.08 -28.31 6.13
C ALA A 296 20.54 -28.55 6.49
N GLU A 297 20.76 -29.33 7.54
CA GLU A 297 22.02 -30.02 7.77
C GLU A 297 22.08 -31.32 6.94
N GLU A 298 20.96 -32.04 6.90
CA GLU A 298 20.75 -33.22 6.06
C GLU A 298 19.57 -33.03 5.12
N TYR A 299 19.56 -33.82 4.03
CA TYR A 299 18.59 -33.69 2.93
C TYR A 299 17.74 -34.95 2.77
N GLY A 300 17.70 -35.80 3.81
CA GLY A 300 16.98 -37.06 3.83
C GLY A 300 17.25 -37.91 2.58
N LYS A 301 16.17 -38.46 2.01
CA LYS A 301 16.22 -39.31 0.80
C LYS A 301 16.71 -38.56 -0.44
N MET A 302 16.53 -37.24 -0.51
CA MET A 302 16.87 -36.44 -1.68
C MET A 302 18.38 -36.37 -1.93
N GLY A 303 19.18 -36.42 -0.86
CA GLY A 303 20.62 -36.17 -0.97
C GLY A 303 20.93 -34.71 -1.29
N LYS A 304 22.16 -34.31 -0.98
CA LYS A 304 22.56 -32.89 -1.01
C LYS A 304 22.49 -32.28 -2.41
N ASP A 305 23.08 -32.92 -3.41
CA ASP A 305 23.20 -32.31 -4.75
C ASP A 305 21.85 -32.13 -5.44
N VAL A 306 20.97 -33.14 -5.35
CA VAL A 306 19.61 -33.06 -5.90
C VAL A 306 18.79 -32.00 -5.17
N ALA A 307 18.92 -31.90 -3.83
CA ALA A 307 18.24 -30.89 -3.05
C ALA A 307 18.69 -29.47 -3.39
N GLN A 308 20.01 -29.23 -3.48
CA GLN A 308 20.54 -27.94 -3.90
C GLN A 308 20.05 -27.58 -5.31
N GLY A 309 20.06 -28.53 -6.25
CA GLY A 309 19.53 -28.34 -7.60
C GLY A 309 18.03 -28.03 -7.63
N PHE A 310 17.23 -28.69 -6.78
CA PHE A 310 15.81 -28.41 -6.64
C PHE A 310 15.54 -27.00 -6.12
N ILE A 311 16.21 -26.60 -5.04
CA ILE A 311 16.08 -25.26 -4.43
C ILE A 311 16.50 -24.18 -5.44
N HIS A 312 17.61 -24.41 -6.14
CA HIS A 312 18.09 -23.52 -7.19
C HIS A 312 17.05 -23.31 -8.29
N LYS A 313 16.51 -24.40 -8.85
CA LYS A 313 15.47 -24.32 -9.89
C LYS A 313 14.19 -23.65 -9.39
N LEU A 314 13.79 -23.91 -8.14
CA LEU A 314 12.64 -23.25 -7.51
C LEU A 314 12.82 -21.74 -7.47
N SER A 315 13.95 -21.26 -6.95
CA SER A 315 14.24 -19.83 -6.88
C SER A 315 14.36 -19.18 -8.25
N LYS A 316 15.01 -19.85 -9.22
CA LYS A 316 15.07 -19.40 -10.62
C LYS A 316 13.66 -19.19 -11.17
N GLN A 317 12.78 -20.17 -10.99
CA GLN A 317 11.41 -20.13 -11.49
C GLN A 317 10.58 -18.99 -10.89
N ILE A 318 10.74 -18.71 -9.59
CA ILE A 318 10.04 -17.61 -8.90
C ILE A 318 10.40 -16.26 -9.55
N ILE A 319 11.69 -15.99 -9.78
CA ILE A 319 12.14 -14.76 -10.44
C ILE A 319 11.63 -14.69 -11.88
N GLU A 320 11.70 -15.80 -12.62
CA GLU A 320 11.23 -15.86 -14.02
C GLU A 320 9.73 -15.60 -14.18
N ASP A 321 8.94 -15.92 -13.15
CA ASP A 321 7.49 -15.63 -13.07
C ASP A 321 7.20 -14.18 -12.64
N LYS A 322 8.22 -13.31 -12.63
CA LYS A 322 8.15 -11.89 -12.24
C LYS A 322 7.64 -11.72 -10.82
N LEU A 323 8.10 -12.58 -9.91
CA LEU A 323 7.83 -12.48 -8.48
C LEU A 323 9.06 -11.97 -7.75
N ARG A 324 8.83 -11.43 -6.55
CA ARG A 324 9.89 -11.10 -5.61
C ARG A 324 10.16 -12.30 -4.72
N LEU A 325 11.40 -12.51 -4.35
CA LEU A 325 11.88 -13.60 -3.50
C LEU A 325 12.51 -13.01 -2.24
N VAL A 326 12.04 -13.46 -1.09
CA VAL A 326 12.56 -13.08 0.23
C VAL A 326 13.17 -14.30 0.89
N ASN A 327 14.39 -14.16 1.42
CA ASN A 327 15.04 -15.26 2.13
C ASN A 327 15.87 -14.79 3.34
N GLY A 328 15.80 -15.58 4.40
CA GLY A 328 16.50 -15.34 5.66
C GLY A 328 17.94 -15.88 5.72
N PHE A 329 18.46 -16.37 4.59
CA PHE A 329 19.75 -17.06 4.51
C PHE A 329 19.83 -18.30 5.42
N GLY A 330 18.83 -19.18 5.32
CA GLY A 330 18.78 -20.40 6.10
C GLY A 330 19.97 -21.33 5.80
N TRP A 331 20.54 -21.93 6.85
CA TRP A 331 21.69 -22.84 6.72
C TRP A 331 21.37 -24.00 5.77
N GLY A 332 22.26 -24.27 4.80
CA GLY A 332 22.08 -25.33 3.80
C GLY A 332 21.02 -25.05 2.73
N VAL A 333 20.25 -23.97 2.81
CA VAL A 333 19.20 -23.63 1.83
C VAL A 333 19.51 -22.30 1.14
N GLY A 334 19.94 -21.29 1.90
CA GLY A 334 20.08 -19.90 1.45
C GLY A 334 20.98 -19.73 0.23
N SER A 335 22.13 -20.42 0.18
CA SER A 335 23.05 -20.30 -0.96
C SER A 335 22.44 -20.78 -2.27
N ALA A 336 21.72 -21.91 -2.28
CA ALA A 336 21.01 -22.38 -3.47
C ALA A 336 19.87 -21.44 -3.87
N VAL A 337 19.16 -20.87 -2.88
CA VAL A 337 18.10 -19.90 -3.14
C VAL A 337 18.66 -18.66 -3.84
N ILE A 338 19.76 -18.12 -3.35
CA ILE A 338 20.43 -16.94 -3.92
C ILE A 338 20.95 -17.25 -5.32
N ASN A 339 21.70 -18.35 -5.48
CA ASN A 339 22.30 -18.70 -6.75
C ASN A 339 21.22 -18.89 -7.83
N GLY A 340 20.12 -19.58 -7.52
CA GLY A 340 19.02 -19.76 -8.45
C GLY A 340 18.34 -18.45 -8.85
N ALA A 341 18.18 -17.52 -7.91
CA ALA A 341 17.62 -16.21 -8.20
C ALA A 341 18.56 -15.35 -9.06
N LEU A 342 19.85 -15.32 -8.73
CA LEU A 342 20.86 -14.58 -9.48
C LEU A 342 21.06 -15.17 -10.89
N ASP A 343 20.97 -16.49 -11.04
CA ASP A 343 21.01 -17.17 -12.32
C ASP A 343 19.88 -16.66 -13.25
N ALA A 344 18.65 -16.52 -12.75
CA ALA A 344 17.57 -15.90 -13.52
C ALA A 344 17.86 -14.44 -13.89
N ILE A 345 18.38 -13.65 -12.94
CA ILE A 345 18.60 -12.20 -13.11
C ILE A 345 19.71 -11.93 -14.13
N TYR A 346 20.81 -12.69 -14.07
CA TYR A 346 21.98 -12.47 -14.91
C TYR A 346 21.91 -13.17 -16.27
N ASP A 347 21.28 -14.36 -16.37
CA ASP A 347 21.12 -15.07 -17.65
C ASP A 347 20.29 -14.26 -18.65
N LYS A 348 19.31 -13.48 -18.17
CA LYS A 348 18.37 -12.71 -18.98
C LYS A 348 18.47 -11.22 -18.65
N SER A 349 19.69 -10.69 -18.79
CA SER A 349 20.01 -9.29 -18.49
C SER A 349 18.99 -8.32 -19.10
N GLY A 350 18.48 -7.40 -18.27
CA GLY A 350 17.46 -6.42 -18.64
C GLY A 350 16.01 -6.89 -18.53
N LYS A 351 15.74 -8.19 -18.33
CA LYS A 351 14.36 -8.70 -18.14
C LYS A 351 13.93 -8.73 -16.67
N PHE A 352 14.88 -8.89 -15.76
CA PHE A 352 14.66 -9.04 -14.32
C PHE A 352 15.56 -8.09 -13.54
N SER A 353 15.19 -7.77 -12.31
CA SER A 353 15.88 -6.80 -11.46
C SER A 353 16.41 -7.45 -10.19
N GLU A 354 17.57 -7.00 -9.71
CA GLU A 354 18.07 -7.34 -8.37
C GLU A 354 17.09 -6.95 -7.26
N ASN A 355 16.22 -5.96 -7.49
CA ASN A 355 15.15 -5.58 -6.55
C ASN A 355 14.14 -6.71 -6.32
N GLN A 356 14.11 -7.74 -7.17
CA GLN A 356 13.32 -8.94 -6.96
C GLN A 356 13.89 -9.84 -5.85
N LEU A 357 15.18 -9.75 -5.52
CA LEU A 357 15.81 -10.57 -4.49
C LEU A 357 16.02 -9.75 -3.20
N ILE A 358 15.35 -10.15 -2.12
CA ILE A 358 15.44 -9.49 -0.81
C ILE A 358 16.10 -10.43 0.19
N LEU A 359 17.32 -10.08 0.59
CA LEU A 359 18.09 -10.85 1.56
C LEU A 359 18.04 -10.19 2.93
N ARG A 360 17.75 -11.00 3.95
CA ARG A 360 17.68 -10.61 5.36
C ARG A 360 18.38 -11.65 6.23
N PRO A 361 19.72 -11.76 6.15
CA PRO A 361 20.46 -12.69 6.99
C PRO A 361 20.27 -12.36 8.47
N PHE A 362 20.17 -13.41 9.29
CA PHE A 362 19.98 -13.23 10.72
C PHE A 362 21.24 -12.63 11.39
N PRO A 363 21.07 -11.67 12.31
CA PRO A 363 22.17 -11.10 13.08
C PRO A 363 22.83 -12.17 13.95
N GLN A 364 24.16 -12.22 13.95
CA GLN A 364 24.96 -13.19 14.70
C GLN A 364 25.44 -12.65 16.07
N PHE A 365 25.33 -11.34 16.28
CA PHE A 365 25.77 -10.66 17.50
C PHE A 365 24.63 -9.81 18.07
N LYS A 366 24.62 -9.64 19.40
CA LYS A 366 23.71 -8.70 20.06
C LYS A 366 23.95 -7.30 19.52
N SER A 367 22.87 -6.55 19.31
CA SER A 367 22.95 -5.15 18.83
C SER A 367 22.10 -4.27 19.73
N GLY A 368 22.71 -3.22 20.29
CA GLY A 368 22.05 -2.31 21.22
C GLY A 368 21.65 -2.99 22.53
N THR A 369 20.44 -2.70 23.01
CA THR A 369 19.90 -3.19 24.29
C THR A 369 19.06 -4.46 24.17
N LYS A 370 18.82 -4.97 22.95
CA LYS A 370 17.96 -6.13 22.71
C LYS A 370 18.73 -7.43 22.67
N GLU A 371 18.15 -8.46 23.28
CA GLU A 371 18.68 -9.82 23.26
C GLU A 371 18.49 -10.48 21.88
N LEU A 372 19.38 -11.40 21.51
CA LEU A 372 19.36 -12.07 20.20
C LEU A 372 18.01 -12.72 19.84
N PRO A 373 17.32 -13.43 20.77
CA PRO A 373 16.02 -14.03 20.47
C PRO A 373 14.93 -13.00 20.11
N GLU A 374 14.93 -11.84 20.78
CA GLU A 374 13.98 -10.76 20.51
C GLU A 374 14.29 -10.12 19.15
N LEU A 375 15.57 -9.88 18.86
CA LEU A 375 16.02 -9.35 17.58
C LEU A 375 15.67 -10.30 16.41
N TRP A 376 15.86 -11.61 16.58
CA TRP A 376 15.48 -12.61 15.58
C TRP A 376 13.97 -12.67 15.35
N LYS A 377 13.17 -12.52 16.40
CA LYS A 377 11.71 -12.46 16.27
C LYS A 377 11.30 -11.25 15.42
N GLU A 378 11.80 -10.06 15.74
CA GLU A 378 11.51 -8.85 14.97
C GLU A 378 11.98 -8.95 13.51
N TYR A 379 13.14 -9.57 13.28
CA TYR A 379 13.65 -9.81 11.93
C TYR A 379 12.73 -10.74 11.12
N ARG A 380 12.26 -11.85 11.72
CA ARG A 380 11.30 -12.75 11.06
C ARG A 380 10.01 -12.03 10.72
N GLU A 381 9.44 -11.31 11.68
CA GLU A 381 8.18 -10.59 11.48
C GLU A 381 8.27 -9.58 10.34
N LYS A 382 9.37 -8.81 10.25
CA LYS A 382 9.59 -7.84 9.16
C LYS A 382 9.93 -8.44 7.81
N MET A 383 10.63 -9.57 7.82
CA MET A 383 10.98 -10.27 6.59
C MET A 383 9.73 -10.89 5.97
N ILE A 384 8.94 -11.59 6.79
CA ILE A 384 7.72 -12.28 6.35
C ILE A 384 6.62 -11.28 5.99
N SER A 385 6.56 -10.10 6.63
CA SER A 385 5.51 -9.10 6.35
C SER A 385 5.53 -8.53 4.93
N GLN A 386 6.64 -8.71 4.21
CA GLN A 386 6.80 -8.32 2.81
C GLN A 386 6.22 -9.35 1.83
N ALA A 387 5.95 -10.57 2.30
CA ALA A 387 5.47 -11.69 1.51
C ALA A 387 3.97 -11.92 1.72
N GLY A 388 3.32 -12.44 0.68
CA GLY A 388 1.95 -12.96 0.75
C GLY A 388 1.90 -14.47 0.55
N ILE A 389 3.03 -15.08 0.17
CA ILE A 389 3.18 -16.52 -0.01
C ILE A 389 4.44 -16.94 0.73
N ALA A 390 4.36 -18.01 1.52
CA ALA A 390 5.50 -18.60 2.22
C ALA A 390 5.66 -20.05 1.82
N ILE A 391 6.84 -20.42 1.32
CA ILE A 391 7.21 -21.79 0.96
C ILE A 391 8.13 -22.34 2.05
N PHE A 392 7.85 -23.57 2.51
CA PHE A 392 8.64 -24.24 3.53
C PHE A 392 9.30 -25.49 2.95
N ILE A 393 10.62 -25.57 3.08
CA ILE A 393 11.44 -26.68 2.58
C ILE A 393 12.39 -27.19 3.66
N PHE A 394 12.50 -28.50 3.80
CA PHE A 394 13.28 -29.17 4.84
C PHE A 394 12.93 -28.64 6.24
N GLY A 395 13.90 -28.10 6.96
CA GLY A 395 13.74 -27.57 8.31
C GLY A 395 14.28 -28.51 9.36
N ASN A 396 15.56 -28.88 9.23
CA ASN A 396 16.31 -29.59 10.26
C ASN A 396 17.56 -28.81 10.68
N LYS A 397 18.08 -29.17 11.85
CA LYS A 397 19.32 -28.64 12.44
C LYS A 397 19.99 -29.70 13.32
N LYS A 398 21.26 -29.48 13.66
CA LYS A 398 21.92 -30.23 14.73
C LYS A 398 21.57 -29.64 16.10
N ASN A 399 21.26 -30.49 17.06
CA ASN A 399 21.21 -30.10 18.47
C ASN A 399 22.62 -30.09 19.10
N GLU A 400 22.72 -29.75 20.38
CA GLU A 400 24.00 -29.73 21.12
C GLU A 400 24.70 -31.11 21.14
N GLU A 401 23.94 -32.20 21.03
CA GLU A 401 24.44 -33.58 20.93
C GLU A 401 24.78 -34.01 19.49
N SER A 402 24.79 -33.09 18.52
CA SER A 402 25.01 -33.37 17.09
C SER A 402 23.99 -34.30 16.43
N LYS A 403 22.83 -34.53 17.05
CA LYS A 403 21.71 -35.25 16.46
C LYS A 403 20.88 -34.32 15.59
N ILE A 404 20.39 -34.86 14.47
CA ILE A 404 19.46 -34.15 13.59
C ILE A 404 18.10 -34.10 14.26
N ILE A 405 17.58 -32.88 14.43
CA ILE A 405 16.24 -32.60 14.93
C ILE A 405 15.57 -31.58 14.02
N ASP A 406 14.25 -31.47 14.13
CA ASP A 406 13.51 -30.44 13.40
C ASP A 406 13.86 -29.03 13.89
N ALA A 407 13.95 -28.11 12.93
CA ALA A 407 14.33 -26.75 13.17
C ALA A 407 13.12 -25.92 13.65
N ASP A 408 13.12 -25.61 14.94
CA ASP A 408 12.17 -24.70 15.57
C ASP A 408 12.05 -23.34 14.87
N GLY A 409 13.12 -22.87 14.22
CA GLY A 409 13.12 -21.66 13.40
C GLY A 409 12.10 -21.69 12.26
N VAL A 410 12.02 -22.81 11.52
CA VAL A 410 11.08 -22.98 10.40
C VAL A 410 9.64 -23.02 10.92
N ARG A 411 9.39 -23.69 12.06
CA ARG A 411 8.07 -23.67 12.71
C ARG A 411 7.66 -22.26 13.13
N LYS A 412 8.57 -21.49 13.74
CA LYS A 412 8.30 -20.10 14.14
C LYS A 412 7.96 -19.23 12.93
N GLU A 413 8.65 -19.44 11.80
CA GLU A 413 8.38 -18.73 10.56
C GLU A 413 7.02 -19.10 9.97
N PHE A 414 6.60 -20.38 10.07
CA PHE A 414 5.27 -20.82 9.70
C PHE A 414 4.17 -20.13 10.52
N GLU A 415 4.31 -20.07 11.85
CA GLU A 415 3.34 -19.39 12.71
C GLU A 415 3.25 -17.88 12.43
N ILE A 416 4.39 -17.24 12.20
CA ILE A 416 4.43 -15.80 11.85
C ILE A 416 3.73 -15.59 10.49
N ALA A 417 4.04 -16.40 9.49
CA ALA A 417 3.41 -16.33 8.17
C ALA A 417 1.90 -16.57 8.24
N LYS A 418 1.46 -17.54 9.05
CA LYS A 418 0.04 -17.83 9.31
C LYS A 418 -0.66 -16.62 9.93
N LYS A 419 -0.08 -16.03 10.98
CA LYS A 419 -0.62 -14.85 11.66
C LYS A 419 -0.70 -13.62 10.74
N GLN A 420 0.24 -13.48 9.81
CA GLN A 420 0.28 -12.39 8.84
C GLN A 420 -0.57 -12.64 7.58
N GLY A 421 -1.30 -13.77 7.52
CA GLY A 421 -2.21 -14.09 6.42
C GLY A 421 -1.50 -14.50 5.13
N CYS A 422 -0.28 -15.02 5.21
CA CYS A 422 0.40 -15.60 4.04
C CYS A 422 -0.28 -16.91 3.63
N PHE A 423 -0.26 -17.21 2.33
CA PHE A 423 -0.54 -18.56 1.84
C PHE A 423 0.65 -19.48 2.15
N LEU A 424 0.41 -20.56 2.88
CA LEU A 424 1.44 -21.45 3.43
C LEU A 424 1.60 -22.69 2.54
N ILE A 425 2.76 -22.81 1.88
CA ILE A 425 3.07 -23.88 0.93
C ILE A 425 4.23 -24.73 1.45
N PRO A 426 3.98 -25.67 2.37
CA PRO A 426 4.99 -26.65 2.77
C PRO A 426 5.21 -27.70 1.67
N ILE A 427 6.47 -27.99 1.34
CA ILE A 427 6.84 -29.04 0.38
C ILE A 427 7.19 -30.30 1.16
N GLY A 428 6.18 -31.10 1.49
CA GLY A 428 6.31 -32.26 2.39
C GLY A 428 7.37 -33.28 1.97
N MET A 429 7.58 -33.48 0.67
CA MET A 429 8.56 -34.46 0.15
C MET A 429 10.01 -34.13 0.53
N THR A 430 10.28 -32.91 1.00
CA THR A 430 11.59 -32.51 1.52
C THR A 430 11.85 -33.01 2.95
N GLY A 431 10.84 -33.59 3.61
CA GLY A 431 10.94 -34.19 4.94
C GLY A 431 11.08 -33.17 6.06
N TYR A 432 11.37 -33.66 7.27
CA TYR A 432 11.59 -32.86 8.48
C TYR A 432 10.39 -31.94 8.79
N MET A 433 10.63 -30.78 9.39
CA MET A 433 9.59 -29.80 9.71
C MET A 433 8.65 -29.49 8.54
N ALA A 434 9.13 -29.44 7.28
CA ALA A 434 8.26 -29.19 6.13
C ALA A 434 7.20 -30.29 5.93
N SER A 435 7.49 -31.55 6.27
CA SER A 435 6.52 -32.65 6.21
C SER A 435 5.48 -32.55 7.34
N GLU A 436 5.89 -32.19 8.56
CA GLU A 436 4.95 -31.94 9.66
C GLU A 436 4.00 -30.77 9.34
N LEU A 437 4.54 -29.68 8.81
CA LEU A 437 3.75 -28.51 8.40
C LEU A 437 2.80 -28.84 7.24
N TRP A 438 3.24 -29.70 6.32
CA TRP A 438 2.37 -30.18 5.24
C TRP A 438 1.21 -31.00 5.78
N GLN A 439 1.46 -31.91 6.74
CA GLN A 439 0.41 -32.70 7.38
C GLN A 439 -0.59 -31.78 8.08
N GLU A 440 -0.12 -30.79 8.84
CA GLU A 440 -1.00 -29.80 9.50
C GLU A 440 -1.88 -29.05 8.50
N VAL A 441 -1.31 -28.62 7.36
CA VAL A 441 -2.07 -27.93 6.31
C VAL A 441 -3.09 -28.87 5.65
N MET A 442 -2.75 -30.15 5.47
CA MET A 442 -3.63 -31.12 4.79
C MET A 442 -4.76 -31.62 5.69
N ASP A 443 -4.50 -31.81 6.97
CA ASP A 443 -5.49 -32.23 7.98
C ASP A 443 -6.62 -31.21 8.11
N ASP A 444 -6.32 -29.91 7.97
CA ASP A 444 -7.28 -28.82 8.03
C ASP A 444 -7.25 -27.90 6.79
N PHE A 445 -7.18 -28.51 5.61
CA PHE A 445 -7.01 -27.77 4.34
C PHE A 445 -8.08 -26.70 4.11
N SER A 446 -9.32 -26.93 4.55
CA SER A 446 -10.41 -25.95 4.43
C SER A 446 -10.17 -24.67 5.23
N THR A 447 -9.46 -24.73 6.35
CA THR A 447 -9.17 -23.56 7.17
C THR A 447 -8.00 -22.76 6.61
N PHE A 448 -6.98 -23.45 6.07
CA PHE A 448 -5.85 -22.78 5.41
C PHE A 448 -6.22 -22.22 4.02
N TYR A 449 -7.11 -22.90 3.29
CA TYR A 449 -7.48 -22.57 1.92
C TYR A 449 -9.00 -22.54 1.69
N PRO A 450 -9.78 -21.76 2.47
CA PRO A 450 -11.25 -21.76 2.40
C PRO A 450 -11.79 -21.37 1.02
N ASN A 451 -11.06 -20.51 0.31
CA ASN A 451 -11.42 -20.02 -1.02
C ASN A 451 -10.79 -20.82 -2.17
N HIS A 452 -9.98 -21.84 -1.85
CA HIS A 452 -9.20 -22.59 -2.84
C HIS A 452 -9.25 -24.12 -2.63
N PRO A 453 -10.44 -24.74 -2.42
CA PRO A 453 -10.53 -26.20 -2.18
C PRO A 453 -9.98 -27.03 -3.36
N HIS A 454 -10.07 -26.50 -4.59
CA HIS A 454 -9.54 -27.13 -5.81
C HIS A 454 -8.01 -27.22 -5.86
N LEU A 455 -7.28 -26.59 -4.94
CA LEU A 455 -5.83 -26.73 -4.85
C LEU A 455 -5.40 -27.98 -4.09
N LYS A 456 -6.31 -28.65 -3.36
CA LYS A 456 -5.99 -29.79 -2.50
C LYS A 456 -5.22 -30.88 -3.23
N ASP A 457 -5.69 -31.31 -4.40
CA ASP A 457 -5.03 -32.34 -5.23
C ASP A 457 -3.59 -31.96 -5.62
N LYS A 458 -3.28 -30.66 -5.73
CA LYS A 458 -1.92 -30.19 -6.02
C LYS A 458 -1.04 -30.19 -4.77
N PHE A 459 -1.61 -29.88 -3.62
CA PHE A 459 -0.91 -29.99 -2.34
C PHE A 459 -0.61 -31.44 -1.99
N GLU A 460 -1.52 -32.38 -2.29
CA GLU A 460 -1.28 -33.82 -2.13
C GLU A 460 0.01 -34.28 -2.82
N LYS A 461 0.24 -33.77 -4.04
CA LYS A 461 1.46 -34.05 -4.80
C LYS A 461 2.74 -33.47 -4.18
N LEU A 462 2.67 -32.47 -3.31
CA LEU A 462 3.86 -31.85 -2.72
C LEU A 462 4.56 -32.75 -1.69
N ASP A 463 3.91 -33.80 -1.21
CA ASP A 463 4.50 -34.82 -0.34
C ASP A 463 4.92 -36.10 -1.10
N ASP A 464 4.54 -36.22 -2.37
CA ASP A 464 4.84 -37.40 -3.18
C ASP A 464 6.30 -37.41 -3.66
N TYR A 465 7.15 -38.11 -2.92
CA TYR A 465 8.56 -38.29 -3.26
C TYR A 465 8.77 -39.10 -4.56
N SER A 466 7.79 -39.89 -5.02
CA SER A 466 7.91 -40.69 -6.24
C SER A 466 7.89 -39.83 -7.52
N LEU A 467 7.31 -38.63 -7.45
CA LEU A 467 7.23 -37.73 -8.59
C LEU A 467 8.59 -37.13 -8.98
N PRO A 468 8.81 -36.88 -10.30
CA PRO A 468 9.94 -36.09 -10.77
C PRO A 468 9.95 -34.69 -10.14
N LYS A 469 11.13 -34.16 -9.84
CA LYS A 469 11.23 -32.90 -9.07
C LYS A 469 10.77 -31.71 -9.91
N GLU A 470 10.92 -31.80 -11.22
CA GLU A 470 10.35 -30.88 -12.20
C GLU A 470 8.81 -30.84 -12.14
N GLU A 471 8.15 -31.97 -11.89
CA GLU A 471 6.69 -32.00 -11.73
C GLU A 471 6.25 -31.31 -10.44
N ILE A 472 7.00 -31.48 -9.35
CA ILE A 472 6.75 -30.76 -8.10
C ILE A 472 6.90 -29.25 -8.29
N LEU A 473 7.97 -28.80 -8.96
CA LEU A 473 8.18 -27.39 -9.28
C LEU A 473 7.02 -26.82 -10.12
N LYS A 474 6.53 -27.61 -11.09
CA LYS A 474 5.35 -27.24 -11.89
C LYS A 474 4.10 -27.10 -11.02
N ASN A 475 3.86 -28.02 -10.08
CA ASN A 475 2.73 -27.93 -9.15
C ASN A 475 2.84 -26.69 -8.26
N VAL A 476 4.02 -26.41 -7.68
CA VAL A 476 4.27 -25.19 -6.89
C VAL A 476 3.99 -23.93 -7.71
N LYS A 477 4.50 -23.86 -8.95
CA LYS A 477 4.23 -22.76 -9.87
C LYS A 477 2.73 -22.56 -10.13
N GLU A 478 2.02 -23.65 -10.39
CA GLU A 478 0.57 -23.59 -10.63
C GLU A 478 -0.21 -23.14 -9.39
N ILE A 479 0.18 -23.60 -8.19
CA ILE A 479 -0.38 -23.13 -6.92
C ILE A 479 -0.16 -21.61 -6.78
N ILE A 480 1.09 -21.14 -6.90
CA ILE A 480 1.42 -19.71 -6.80
C ILE A 480 0.61 -18.87 -7.80
N ASN A 481 0.53 -19.30 -9.06
CA ASN A 481 -0.23 -18.58 -10.08
C ASN A 481 -1.73 -18.52 -9.78
N ARG A 482 -2.30 -19.56 -9.18
CA ARG A 482 -3.71 -19.57 -8.78
C ARG A 482 -3.98 -18.66 -7.59
N LEU A 483 -3.04 -18.58 -6.65
CA LEU A 483 -3.11 -17.70 -5.48
C LEU A 483 -2.92 -16.22 -5.88
N LYS A 484 -2.02 -15.94 -6.83
CA LYS A 484 -1.81 -14.58 -7.37
C LYS A 484 -3.00 -14.04 -8.15
N ASN A 485 -3.72 -14.87 -8.91
CA ASN A 485 -4.66 -14.40 -9.94
C ASN A 485 -6.08 -14.04 -9.46
N LYS A 486 -6.44 -14.26 -8.20
CA LYS A 486 -7.72 -13.79 -7.65
C LYS A 486 -7.52 -12.61 -6.73
#